data_AF-Q3LEJ8-F1
#
_entry.id   AF-Q3LEJ8-F1
#
_cell.length_a   1.000
_cell.length_b   1.000
_cell.length_c   1.000
_cell.angle_alpha   90.00
_cell.angle_beta   90.00
_cell.angle_gamma   90.00
#
_symmetry.space_group_name_H-M   'P 1'
#
loop_
_entity.id
_entity.type
_entity.pdbx_description
1 polymer ?
#
loop_
_entity_poly.entity_id
_entity_poly.type
_entity_poly.pdbx_seq_one_letter_code
_entity_poly.pdbx_strand_id
1 'polypeptide(L)'
;AAGGISEMSELPLSVHDTTDKLDALGNTTAAKGKDFYNGSVCGKCLALLVALVFEFGLAPVGLSKLCKSPQTSSHVIELDVILQLTDIYVVASMLVGIMLPHLFGALTMLGVSRAAQAMIVEVRRQFREIPGLREGGPGVSPEHQSSAIQIATKSAIIEMVLPGALAILSPLIIGFGFGQKALIAMLLAAIGSGYHDGIISNAGGAWDNA
;
A
#
# COMPACT_ATOMS: atom_id res chain seq x y z
N ALA A 1 16.00 3.72 14.50
CA ALA A 1 17.35 3.89 13.88
C ALA A 1 18.42 4.32 14.90
N ALA A 2 18.20 5.40 15.66
CA ALA A 2 19.14 5.82 16.71
C ALA A 2 19.33 4.75 17.80
N GLY A 3 18.25 4.09 18.25
CA GLY A 3 18.31 2.98 19.21
C GLY A 3 19.16 1.79 18.75
N GLY A 4 19.03 1.40 17.48
CA GLY A 4 19.88 0.35 16.91
C GLY A 4 21.37 0.73 16.88
N ILE A 5 21.70 1.99 16.59
CA ILE A 5 23.09 2.47 16.63
C ILE A 5 23.62 2.49 18.07
N SER A 6 22.81 2.94 19.04
CA SER A 6 23.22 2.97 20.45
C SER A 6 23.48 1.57 20.99
N GLU A 7 22.63 0.59 20.63
CA GLU A 7 22.80 -0.80 21.02
C GLU A 7 24.07 -1.41 20.39
N MET A 8 24.25 -1.25 19.08
CA MET A 8 25.44 -1.76 18.38
C MET A 8 26.75 -1.07 18.79
N SER A 9 26.68 0.11 19.41
CA SER A 9 27.86 0.88 19.88
C SER A 9 28.08 0.75 21.38
N GLU A 10 27.35 -0.13 22.07
CA GLU A 10 27.46 -0.38 23.52
C GLU A 10 27.35 0.91 24.37
N LEU A 11 26.47 1.83 23.96
CA LEU A 11 26.25 3.08 24.70
C LEU A 11 25.52 2.82 26.04
N PRO A 12 25.63 3.75 27.01
CA PRO A 12 24.95 3.60 28.30
C PRO A 12 23.43 3.42 28.16
N LEU A 13 22.84 2.63 29.06
CA LEU A 13 21.39 2.36 29.14
C LEU A 13 20.51 3.61 29.11
N SER A 14 20.98 4.73 29.68
CA SER A 14 20.25 6.01 29.65
C SER A 14 20.03 6.56 28.23
N VAL A 15 20.93 6.25 27.29
CA VAL A 15 20.79 6.59 25.87
C VAL A 15 19.73 5.69 25.23
N HIS A 16 19.77 4.38 25.52
CA HIS A 16 18.78 3.41 25.03
C HIS A 16 17.36 3.76 25.47
N ASP A 17 17.16 4.03 26.76
CA ASP A 17 15.87 4.44 27.34
C ASP A 17 15.31 5.71 26.67
N THR A 18 16.21 6.62 26.30
CA THR A 18 15.83 7.86 25.60
C THR A 18 15.45 7.56 24.15
N THR A 19 16.21 6.73 23.45
CA THR A 19 15.91 6.36 22.07
C THR A 19 14.63 5.52 21.94
N ASP A 20 14.32 4.66 22.90
CA ASP A 20 13.09 3.85 22.89
C ASP A 20 11.85 4.73 23.03
N LYS A 21 11.89 5.71 23.95
CA LYS A 21 10.81 6.69 24.10
C LYS A 21 10.59 7.49 22.81
N LEU A 22 11.67 7.83 22.12
CA LEU A 22 11.62 8.53 20.83
C LEU A 22 11.09 7.63 19.72
N ASP A 23 11.42 6.34 19.72
CA ASP A 23 10.95 5.36 18.74
C ASP A 23 9.43 5.13 18.87
N ALA A 24 8.93 4.93 20.10
CA ALA A 24 7.49 4.80 20.37
C ALA A 24 6.69 6.06 19.98
N LEU A 25 7.27 7.26 20.23
CA LEU A 25 6.70 8.52 19.75
C LEU A 25 6.74 8.61 18.21
N GLY A 26 7.82 8.13 17.60
CA GLY A 26 8.00 8.01 16.16
C GLY A 26 6.93 7.14 15.52
N ASN A 27 6.64 5.97 16.09
CA ASN A 27 5.59 5.05 15.63
C ASN A 27 4.21 5.71 15.62
N THR A 28 3.89 6.46 16.68
CA THR A 28 2.64 7.24 16.75
C THR A 28 2.59 8.33 15.68
N THR A 29 3.71 9.02 15.44
CA THR A 29 3.82 10.06 14.41
C THR A 29 3.71 9.47 13.00
N ALA A 30 4.29 8.29 12.78
CA ALA A 30 4.20 7.56 11.52
C ALA A 30 2.75 7.12 11.24
N ALA A 31 2.01 6.65 12.24
CA ALA A 31 0.59 6.32 12.12
C ALA A 31 -0.24 7.55 11.70
N LYS A 32 -0.09 8.69 12.39
CA LYS A 32 -0.75 9.95 12.01
C LYS A 32 -0.39 10.41 10.60
N GLY A 33 0.89 10.25 10.21
CA GLY A 33 1.36 10.56 8.86
C GLY A 33 0.68 9.70 7.79
N LYS A 34 0.54 8.39 8.04
CA LYS A 34 -0.17 7.45 7.15
C LYS A 34 -1.65 7.82 7.00
N ASP A 35 -2.33 8.16 8.10
CA ASP A 35 -3.74 8.57 8.06
C ASP A 35 -3.94 9.85 7.26
N PHE A 36 -3.12 10.88 7.51
CA PHE A 36 -3.18 12.13 6.76
C PHE A 36 -2.92 11.90 5.26
N TYR A 37 -1.92 11.08 4.94
CA TYR A 37 -1.62 10.69 3.56
C TYR A 37 -2.80 9.96 2.92
N ASN A 38 -3.36 8.94 3.56
CA ASN A 38 -4.48 8.15 3.06
C ASN A 38 -5.72 9.02 2.81
N GLY A 39 -6.06 9.92 3.75
CA GLY A 39 -7.15 10.87 3.56
C GLY A 39 -6.90 11.81 2.37
N SER A 40 -5.68 12.33 2.24
CA SER A 40 -5.29 13.22 1.14
C SER A 40 -5.31 12.52 -0.22
N VAL A 41 -4.88 11.26 -0.29
CA VAL A 41 -4.90 10.43 -1.49
C VAL A 41 -6.33 10.08 -1.87
N CYS A 42 -7.17 9.66 -0.92
CA CYS A 42 -8.58 9.35 -1.16
C CYS A 42 -9.30 10.55 -1.83
N GLY A 43 -9.12 11.76 -1.28
CA GLY A 43 -9.67 12.99 -1.88
C GLY A 43 -9.14 13.26 -3.29
N LYS A 44 -7.83 13.07 -3.53
CA LYS A 44 -7.23 13.21 -4.87
C LYS A 44 -7.76 12.18 -5.86
N CYS A 45 -7.88 10.93 -5.46
CA CYS A 45 -8.42 9.85 -6.29
C CYS A 45 -9.89 10.12 -6.66
N LEU A 46 -10.69 10.63 -5.73
CA LEU A 46 -12.08 11.01 -6.02
C LEU A 46 -12.15 12.19 -7.00
N ALA A 47 -11.29 13.20 -6.83
CA ALA A 47 -11.20 14.32 -7.78
C ALA A 47 -10.78 13.86 -9.19
N LEU A 48 -9.80 12.96 -9.29
CA LEU A 48 -9.39 12.35 -10.57
C LEU A 48 -10.49 11.49 -11.18
N LEU A 49 -11.23 10.74 -10.37
CA LEU A 49 -12.38 9.95 -10.84
C LEU A 49 -13.47 10.87 -11.41
N VAL A 50 -13.77 11.98 -10.74
CA VAL A 50 -14.72 12.98 -11.25
C VAL A 50 -14.21 13.57 -12.56
N ALA A 51 -12.94 13.95 -12.64
CA ALA A 51 -12.33 14.44 -13.87
C ALA A 51 -12.42 13.42 -15.02
N LEU A 52 -12.21 12.13 -14.73
CA LEU A 52 -12.34 11.04 -15.70
C LEU A 52 -13.79 10.89 -16.21
N VAL A 53 -14.79 11.01 -15.32
CA VAL A 53 -16.21 10.99 -15.70
C VAL A 53 -16.54 12.15 -16.65
N PHE A 54 -15.99 13.34 -16.40
CA PHE A 54 -16.12 14.48 -17.31
C PHE A 54 -15.47 14.22 -18.67
N GLU A 55 -14.26 13.68 -18.69
CA GLU A 55 -13.52 13.40 -19.92
C GLU A 55 -14.25 12.38 -20.81
N PHE A 56 -14.90 11.39 -20.20
CA PHE A 56 -15.73 10.43 -20.93
C PHE A 56 -17.09 10.98 -21.38
N GLY A 57 -17.39 12.26 -21.11
CA GLY A 57 -18.67 12.86 -21.47
C GLY A 57 -19.85 12.32 -20.67
N LEU A 58 -19.58 11.70 -19.51
CA LEU A 58 -20.58 11.08 -18.64
C LEU A 58 -21.05 12.03 -17.52
N ALA A 59 -20.79 13.35 -17.63
CA ALA A 59 -21.08 14.28 -16.56
C ALA A 59 -22.59 14.58 -16.40
N PRO A 60 -23.15 14.46 -15.18
CA PRO A 60 -24.56 14.77 -14.93
C PRO A 60 -24.82 16.29 -14.96
N VAL A 61 -26.07 16.66 -15.30
CA VAL A 61 -26.56 18.05 -15.44
C VAL A 61 -26.30 18.96 -14.22
N GLY A 62 -26.18 18.38 -13.02
CA GLY A 62 -25.87 19.14 -11.80
C GLY A 62 -24.40 19.54 -11.66
N LEU A 63 -23.47 18.70 -12.17
CA LEU A 63 -22.03 18.92 -12.07
C LEU A 63 -21.53 19.84 -13.19
N SER A 64 -22.18 19.81 -14.36
CA SER A 64 -21.94 20.76 -15.44
C SER A 64 -22.34 22.20 -15.10
N LYS A 65 -23.15 22.43 -14.06
CA LYS A 65 -23.45 23.78 -13.54
C LYS A 65 -22.36 24.34 -12.63
N LEU A 66 -21.56 23.48 -11.98
CA LEU A 66 -20.44 23.88 -11.12
C LEU A 66 -19.21 24.32 -11.93
N CYS A 67 -19.04 23.76 -13.13
CA CYS A 67 -17.94 24.09 -14.03
C CYS A 67 -18.51 24.70 -15.31
N LYS A 68 -18.43 26.03 -15.46
CA LYS A 68 -18.76 26.74 -16.71
C LYS A 68 -17.76 26.36 -17.81
N SER A 69 -17.87 25.15 -18.37
CA SER A 69 -17.09 24.75 -19.54
C SER A 69 -17.91 25.02 -20.82
N PRO A 70 -17.44 25.87 -21.75
CA PRO A 70 -18.03 26.00 -23.05
C PRO A 70 -17.55 24.85 -23.95
N GLN A 71 -18.50 24.15 -24.57
CA GLN A 71 -18.31 23.17 -25.66
C GLN A 71 -17.77 21.78 -25.25
N THR A 72 -18.68 20.87 -24.93
CA THR A 72 -18.55 19.46 -25.33
C THR A 72 -19.92 18.93 -25.74
N SER A 73 -19.95 18.25 -26.88
CA SER A 73 -21.13 17.75 -27.58
C SER A 73 -22.13 17.04 -26.67
N SER A 74 -23.40 17.32 -26.94
CA SER A 74 -24.59 16.77 -26.32
C SER A 74 -24.63 15.24 -26.26
N HIS A 75 -24.15 14.68 -25.15
CA HIS A 75 -24.67 13.45 -24.56
C HIS A 75 -24.95 13.73 -23.09
N VAL A 76 -26.03 14.47 -22.84
CA VAL A 76 -26.52 14.72 -21.48
C VAL A 76 -27.12 13.41 -20.99
N ILE A 77 -26.30 12.63 -20.29
CA ILE A 77 -26.74 11.40 -19.63
C ILE A 77 -27.06 11.78 -18.17
N GLU A 78 -28.32 11.60 -17.77
CA GLU A 78 -28.72 11.77 -16.37
C GLU A 78 -27.87 10.89 -15.44
N LEU A 79 -27.63 11.36 -14.22
CA LEU A 79 -26.87 10.65 -13.17
C LEU A 79 -27.37 9.21 -12.94
N ASP A 80 -28.62 8.94 -13.31
CA ASP A 80 -29.28 7.65 -13.25
C ASP A 80 -28.67 6.58 -14.17
N VAL A 81 -27.64 6.88 -14.98
CA VAL A 81 -27.14 5.96 -16.05
C VAL A 81 -25.67 5.53 -15.90
N ILE A 82 -24.87 6.14 -15.01
CA ILE A 82 -23.42 5.86 -14.92
C ILE A 82 -23.13 4.64 -14.02
N LEU A 83 -23.77 4.59 -12.85
CA LEU A 83 -23.62 3.52 -11.83
C LEU A 83 -24.93 2.77 -11.65
N GLN A 84 -25.56 2.39 -12.76
CA GLN A 84 -26.77 1.59 -12.71
C GLN A 84 -26.45 0.20 -12.17
N LEU A 85 -27.00 -0.14 -11.01
CA LEU A 85 -26.92 -1.49 -10.44
C LEU A 85 -27.67 -2.54 -11.29
N THR A 86 -28.45 -2.10 -12.27
CA THR A 86 -29.07 -2.97 -13.28
C THR A 86 -28.11 -3.39 -14.38
N ASP A 87 -26.98 -2.70 -14.55
CA ASP A 87 -25.92 -3.09 -15.48
C ASP A 87 -25.00 -4.12 -14.82
N ILE A 88 -25.02 -5.34 -15.35
CA ILE A 88 -24.24 -6.46 -14.82
C ILE A 88 -22.72 -6.18 -14.85
N TYR A 89 -22.23 -5.42 -15.83
CA TYR A 89 -20.81 -5.10 -15.92
C TYR A 89 -20.37 -4.11 -14.84
N VAL A 90 -21.25 -3.17 -14.48
CA VAL A 90 -21.03 -2.22 -13.38
C VAL A 90 -20.97 -2.94 -12.04
N VAL A 91 -21.94 -3.81 -11.76
CA VAL A 91 -21.98 -4.57 -10.50
C VAL A 91 -20.77 -5.51 -10.40
N ALA A 92 -20.47 -6.25 -11.46
CA ALA A 92 -19.34 -7.16 -11.49
C ALA A 92 -18.00 -6.43 -11.30
N SER A 93 -17.78 -5.31 -11.99
CA SER A 93 -16.54 -4.55 -11.86
C SER A 93 -16.40 -3.86 -10.51
N MET A 94 -17.50 -3.47 -9.86
CA MET A 94 -17.49 -2.93 -8.50
C MET A 94 -17.04 -3.99 -7.48
N LEU A 95 -17.52 -5.24 -7.62
CA LEU A 95 -17.05 -6.36 -6.79
C LEU A 95 -15.55 -6.61 -6.99
N VAL A 96 -15.09 -6.62 -8.25
CA VAL A 96 -13.66 -6.72 -8.56
C VAL A 96 -12.89 -5.56 -7.91
N GLY A 97 -13.40 -4.34 -8.00
CA GLY A 97 -12.81 -3.15 -7.38
C GLY A 97 -12.61 -3.28 -5.87
N ILE A 98 -13.59 -3.84 -5.15
CA ILE A 98 -13.48 -4.10 -3.70
C ILE A 98 -12.40 -5.15 -3.39
N MET A 99 -12.29 -6.18 -4.23
CA MET A 99 -11.33 -7.27 -4.00
C MET A 99 -9.89 -6.86 -4.30
N LEU A 100 -9.66 -5.89 -5.19
CA LEU A 100 -8.31 -5.52 -5.65
C LEU A 100 -7.38 -5.05 -4.50
N PRO A 101 -7.77 -4.12 -3.62
CA PRO A 101 -6.93 -3.73 -2.48
C PRO A 101 -6.59 -4.88 -1.53
N HIS A 102 -7.57 -5.73 -1.24
CA HIS A 102 -7.37 -6.92 -0.40
C HIS A 102 -6.40 -7.93 -1.05
N LEU A 103 -6.55 -8.17 -2.35
CA LEU A 103 -5.64 -9.04 -3.10
C LEU A 103 -4.22 -8.45 -3.13
N PHE A 104 -4.10 -7.14 -3.35
CA PHE A 104 -2.82 -6.44 -3.29
C PHE A 104 -2.16 -6.59 -1.90
N GLY A 105 -2.94 -6.37 -0.83
CA GLY A 105 -2.52 -6.60 0.55
C GLY A 105 -2.06 -8.04 0.79
N ALA A 106 -2.83 -9.03 0.35
CA ALA A 106 -2.47 -10.44 0.49
C ALA A 106 -1.17 -10.79 -0.24
N LEU A 107 -0.98 -10.31 -1.48
CA LEU A 107 0.23 -10.56 -2.26
C LEU A 107 1.47 -9.95 -1.59
N THR A 108 1.36 -8.70 -1.10
CA THR A 108 2.46 -8.05 -0.38
C THR A 108 2.80 -8.75 0.94
N MET A 109 1.80 -9.17 1.72
CA MET A 109 2.03 -9.94 2.95
C MET A 109 2.67 -11.30 2.67
N LEU A 110 2.25 -12.00 1.61
CA LEU A 110 2.87 -13.26 1.19
C LEU A 110 4.33 -13.08 0.74
N GLY A 111 4.63 -11.98 0.06
CA GLY A 111 6.00 -11.62 -0.32
C GLY A 111 6.88 -11.37 0.90
N VAL A 112 6.41 -10.57 1.86
CA VAL A 112 7.11 -10.31 3.13
C VAL A 112 7.30 -11.61 3.93
N SER A 113 6.29 -12.47 4.00
CA SER A 113 6.37 -13.73 4.73
C SER A 113 7.47 -14.65 4.18
N ARG A 114 7.55 -14.80 2.86
CA ARG A 114 8.61 -15.60 2.20
C ARG A 114 10.00 -15.02 2.43
N ALA A 115 10.15 -13.69 2.31
CA ALA A 115 11.42 -13.01 2.58
C ALA A 115 11.85 -13.18 4.05
N ALA A 116 10.92 -13.06 4.99
CA ALA A 116 11.17 -13.24 6.42
C ALA A 116 11.60 -14.67 6.75
N GLN A 117 10.96 -15.70 6.14
CA GLN A 117 11.36 -17.09 6.31
C GLN A 117 12.79 -17.34 5.81
N ALA A 118 13.15 -16.81 4.63
CA ALA A 118 14.50 -16.91 4.11
C ALA A 118 15.53 -16.23 5.05
N MET A 119 15.18 -15.07 5.59
CA MET A 119 16.01 -14.35 6.57
C MET A 119 16.23 -15.18 7.85
N ILE A 120 15.16 -15.80 8.39
CA ILE A 120 15.25 -16.63 9.60
C ILE A 120 16.18 -17.83 9.37
N VAL A 121 16.07 -18.49 8.21
CA VAL A 121 16.94 -19.62 7.86
C VAL A 121 18.40 -19.17 7.78
N GLU A 122 18.67 -18.02 7.19
CA GLU A 122 20.03 -17.47 7.07
C GLU A 122 20.62 -17.07 8.43
N VAL A 123 19.87 -16.37 9.28
CA VAL A 123 20.32 -16.02 10.64
C VAL A 123 20.60 -17.27 11.46
N ARG A 124 19.75 -18.29 11.36
CA ARG A 124 19.97 -19.60 12.03
C ARG A 124 21.21 -20.31 11.49
N ARG A 125 21.48 -20.22 10.18
CA ARG A 125 22.69 -20.76 9.56
C ARG A 125 23.93 -20.10 10.16
N GLN A 126 23.96 -18.77 10.19
CA GLN A 126 25.10 -18.01 10.75
C GLN A 126 25.37 -18.37 12.21
N PHE A 127 24.34 -18.43 13.06
CA PHE A 127 24.51 -18.83 14.46
C PHE A 127 24.97 -20.28 14.66
N ARG A 128 24.77 -21.16 13.67
CA ARG A 128 25.20 -22.57 13.73
C ARG A 128 26.61 -22.77 13.17
N GLU A 129 26.94 -22.06 12.10
CA GLU A 129 28.14 -22.31 11.31
C GLU A 129 29.30 -21.37 11.64
N ILE A 130 29.03 -20.16 12.15
CA ILE A 130 30.06 -19.19 12.53
C ILE A 130 30.38 -19.36 14.02
N PRO A 131 31.53 -19.96 14.39
CA PRO A 131 31.89 -20.16 15.78
C PRO A 131 32.18 -18.83 16.47
N GLY A 132 31.72 -18.67 17.71
CA GLY A 132 31.91 -17.44 18.49
C GLY A 132 30.91 -16.32 18.18
N LEU A 133 30.02 -16.48 17.20
CA LEU A 133 29.06 -15.44 16.82
C LEU A 133 27.99 -15.21 17.89
N ARG A 134 27.53 -16.27 18.56
CA ARG A 134 26.53 -16.16 19.64
C ARG A 134 27.11 -15.55 20.91
N GLU A 135 28.38 -15.83 21.16
CA GLU A 135 29.10 -15.39 22.35
C GLU A 135 29.68 -13.98 22.20
N GLY A 136 29.61 -13.37 21.01
CA GLY A 136 30.21 -12.06 20.74
C GLY A 136 31.74 -12.12 20.74
N GLY A 137 32.32 -13.21 20.23
CA GLY A 137 33.76 -13.44 20.23
C GLY A 137 34.55 -12.30 19.56
N PRO A 138 35.74 -11.93 20.09
CA PRO A 138 36.52 -10.81 19.56
C PRO A 138 36.93 -11.06 18.10
N GLY A 139 36.57 -10.14 17.21
CA GLY A 139 36.87 -10.23 15.77
C GLY A 139 35.91 -11.11 14.96
N VAL A 140 34.88 -11.68 15.58
CA VAL A 140 33.81 -12.43 14.89
C VAL A 140 32.67 -11.46 14.61
N SER A 141 32.34 -11.25 13.34
CA SER A 141 31.24 -10.37 12.91
C SER A 141 30.20 -11.13 12.06
N PRO A 142 28.92 -10.72 12.11
CA PRO A 142 27.90 -11.30 11.26
C PRO A 142 28.13 -10.98 9.78
N GLU A 143 27.67 -11.86 8.90
CA GLU A 143 27.70 -11.62 7.46
C GLU A 143 26.54 -10.69 7.06
N HIS A 144 26.72 -9.38 7.26
CA HIS A 144 25.66 -8.39 7.00
C HIS A 144 25.43 -8.14 5.49
N GLN A 145 26.51 -7.92 4.74
CA GLN A 145 26.45 -7.43 3.35
C GLN A 145 26.18 -8.53 2.32
N SER A 146 26.66 -9.76 2.57
CA SER A 146 26.64 -10.85 1.61
C SER A 146 25.36 -11.68 1.64
N SER A 147 24.59 -11.69 2.73
CA SER A 147 23.43 -12.59 2.85
C SER A 147 22.12 -11.85 3.17
N ALA A 148 22.00 -11.20 4.33
CA ALA A 148 20.75 -10.58 4.77
C ALA A 148 20.27 -9.46 3.83
N ILE A 149 21.17 -8.52 3.49
CA ILE A 149 20.85 -7.41 2.57
C ILE A 149 20.45 -7.95 1.20
N GLN A 150 21.19 -8.92 0.65
CA GLN A 150 20.89 -9.49 -0.66
C GLN A 150 19.55 -10.22 -0.69
N ILE A 151 19.21 -10.98 0.36
CA ILE A 151 17.91 -11.66 0.48
C ILE A 151 16.78 -10.63 0.49
N ALA A 152 16.89 -9.59 1.31
CA ALA A 152 15.89 -8.53 1.40
C ALA A 152 15.73 -7.79 0.07
N THR A 153 16.83 -7.35 -0.55
CA THR A 153 16.82 -6.61 -1.82
C THR A 153 16.23 -7.44 -2.96
N LYS A 154 16.71 -8.67 -3.14
CA LYS A 154 16.24 -9.54 -4.22
C LYS A 154 14.76 -9.87 -4.06
N SER A 155 14.32 -10.19 -2.85
CA SER A 155 12.92 -10.50 -2.56
C SER A 155 12.03 -9.28 -2.79
N ALA A 156 12.44 -8.10 -2.33
CA ALA A 156 11.67 -6.88 -2.52
C ALA A 156 11.44 -6.56 -4.02
N ILE A 157 12.46 -6.71 -4.85
CA ILE A 157 12.35 -6.44 -6.30
C ILE A 157 11.39 -7.43 -6.97
N ILE A 158 11.53 -8.73 -6.69
CA ILE A 158 10.74 -9.77 -7.37
C ILE A 158 9.29 -9.76 -6.89
N GLU A 159 9.06 -9.65 -5.58
CA GLU A 159 7.73 -9.72 -4.99
C GLU A 159 6.87 -8.50 -5.31
N MET A 160 7.47 -7.35 -5.64
CA MET A 160 6.72 -6.15 -6.04
C MET A 160 6.23 -6.16 -7.49
N VAL A 161 6.77 -7.01 -8.36
CA VAL A 161 6.37 -7.04 -9.78
C VAL A 161 4.89 -7.39 -9.93
N LEU A 162 4.42 -8.42 -9.22
CA LEU A 162 3.05 -8.90 -9.35
C LEU A 162 1.99 -7.92 -8.81
N PRO A 163 2.10 -7.38 -7.57
CA PRO A 163 1.20 -6.33 -7.10
C PRO A 163 1.23 -5.08 -7.98
N GLY A 164 2.41 -4.68 -8.46
CA GLY A 164 2.57 -3.54 -9.37
C GLY A 164 1.87 -3.76 -10.71
N ALA A 165 2.04 -4.93 -11.30
CA ALA A 165 1.34 -5.32 -12.53
C ALA A 165 -0.18 -5.36 -12.33
N LEU A 166 -0.66 -5.90 -11.20
CA LEU A 166 -2.09 -5.92 -10.87
C LEU A 166 -2.69 -4.51 -10.84
N ALA A 167 -1.98 -3.55 -10.21
CA ALA A 167 -2.44 -2.17 -10.08
C ALA A 167 -2.50 -1.43 -11.44
N ILE A 168 -1.56 -1.71 -12.35
CA ILE A 168 -1.49 -1.06 -13.67
C ILE A 168 -2.43 -1.72 -14.68
N LEU A 169 -2.51 -3.06 -14.67
CA LEU A 169 -3.26 -3.81 -15.67
C LEU A 169 -4.76 -3.83 -15.38
N SER A 170 -5.18 -3.82 -14.10
CA SER A 170 -6.62 -3.91 -13.77
C SER A 170 -7.48 -2.80 -14.38
N PRO A 171 -7.09 -1.49 -14.36
CA PRO A 171 -7.88 -0.44 -14.99
C PRO A 171 -7.85 -0.54 -16.52
N LEU A 172 -6.75 -1.01 -17.11
CA LEU A 172 -6.62 -1.20 -18.56
C LEU A 172 -7.53 -2.32 -19.04
N ILE A 173 -7.53 -3.47 -18.36
CA ILE A 173 -8.36 -4.62 -18.67
C ILE A 173 -9.84 -4.25 -18.54
N ILE A 174 -10.23 -3.60 -17.44
CA ILE A 174 -11.64 -3.22 -17.23
C ILE A 174 -12.07 -2.12 -18.21
N GLY A 175 -11.26 -1.09 -18.40
CA GLY A 175 -11.56 0.04 -19.26
C GLY A 175 -11.71 -0.34 -20.74
N PHE A 176 -10.74 -1.08 -21.29
CA PHE A 176 -10.77 -1.48 -22.69
C PHE A 176 -11.64 -2.72 -22.95
N GLY A 177 -11.82 -3.59 -21.96
CA GLY A 177 -12.59 -4.84 -22.11
C GLY A 177 -14.08 -4.67 -21.87
N PHE A 178 -14.48 -3.95 -20.81
CA PHE A 178 -15.87 -3.87 -20.34
C PHE A 178 -16.46 -2.45 -20.40
N GLY A 179 -15.65 -1.48 -20.81
CA GLY A 179 -16.08 -0.10 -21.08
C GLY A 179 -15.93 0.86 -19.91
N GLN A 180 -16.24 2.12 -20.20
CA GLN A 180 -15.98 3.26 -19.32
C GLN A 180 -16.78 3.20 -18.00
N LYS A 181 -18.04 2.75 -18.05
CA LYS A 181 -18.90 2.64 -16.85
C LYS A 181 -18.36 1.59 -15.87
N ALA A 182 -17.95 0.43 -16.38
CA ALA A 182 -17.35 -0.62 -15.58
C ALA A 182 -16.04 -0.16 -14.93
N LEU A 183 -15.21 0.61 -15.66
CA LEU A 183 -13.99 1.20 -15.13
C LEU A 183 -14.26 2.18 -13.98
N ILE A 184 -15.20 3.11 -14.17
CA ILE A 184 -15.58 4.09 -13.13
C ILE A 184 -16.07 3.37 -11.87
N ALA A 185 -16.89 2.33 -12.03
CA ALA A 185 -17.40 1.54 -10.91
C ALA A 185 -16.29 0.78 -10.16
N MET A 186 -15.36 0.15 -10.88
CA MET A 186 -14.21 -0.52 -10.28
C MET A 186 -13.33 0.46 -9.50
N LEU A 187 -13.00 1.62 -10.10
CA LEU A 187 -12.17 2.64 -9.46
C LEU A 187 -12.83 3.20 -8.19
N LEU A 188 -14.13 3.50 -8.23
CA LEU A 188 -14.87 3.98 -7.06
C LEU A 188 -14.83 2.96 -5.92
N ALA A 189 -15.11 1.69 -6.22
CA ALA A 189 -15.07 0.62 -5.23
C ALA A 189 -13.65 0.40 -4.67
N ALA A 190 -12.62 0.43 -5.52
CA ALA A 190 -11.23 0.26 -5.11
C ALA A 190 -10.76 1.41 -4.20
N ILE A 191 -11.17 2.65 -4.47
CA ILE A 191 -10.89 3.81 -3.60
C ILE A 191 -11.52 3.60 -2.22
N GLY A 192 -12.79 3.22 -2.17
CA GLY A 192 -13.51 3.01 -0.90
C GLY A 192 -12.91 1.88 -0.07
N SER A 193 -12.68 0.71 -0.69
CA SER A 193 -12.09 -0.45 0.00
C SER A 193 -10.63 -0.19 0.39
N GLY A 194 -9.82 0.41 -0.48
CA GLY A 194 -8.42 0.69 -0.19
C GLY A 194 -8.24 1.73 0.92
N TYR A 195 -9.15 2.71 1.01
CA TYR A 195 -9.16 3.65 2.14
C TYR A 195 -9.43 2.95 3.47
N HIS A 196 -10.35 1.98 3.49
CA HIS A 196 -10.64 1.18 4.68
C HIS A 196 -9.39 0.39 5.14
N ASP A 197 -8.75 -0.34 4.22
CA ASP A 197 -7.51 -1.08 4.52
C ASP A 197 -6.39 -0.15 5.00
N GLY A 198 -6.31 1.06 4.45
CA GLY A 198 -5.37 2.08 4.87
C GLY A 198 -5.52 2.47 6.34
N ILE A 199 -6.75 2.60 6.85
CA ILE A 199 -7.02 2.90 8.27
C ILE A 199 -6.60 1.74 9.18
N ILE A 200 -6.80 0.49 8.72
CA ILE A 200 -6.41 -0.71 9.48
C ILE A 200 -4.90 -0.74 9.74
N SER A 201 -4.09 -0.01 8.96
CA SER A 201 -2.64 0.11 9.21
C SER A 201 -2.29 0.66 10.60
N ASN A 202 -3.22 1.35 11.27
CA ASN A 202 -3.07 1.79 12.66
C ASN A 202 -2.98 0.63 13.66
N ALA A 203 -3.55 -0.54 13.34
CA ALA A 203 -3.42 -1.73 14.17
C ALA A 203 -1.96 -2.19 14.30
N GLY A 204 -1.17 -2.05 13.23
CA GLY A 204 0.26 -2.35 13.27
C GLY A 204 1.03 -1.43 14.21
N GLY A 205 0.75 -0.13 14.18
CA GLY A 205 1.36 0.83 15.11
C GLY A 205 0.91 0.64 16.56
N ALA A 206 -0.32 0.17 16.78
CA ALA A 206 -0.80 -0.18 18.11
C ALA A 206 -0.08 -1.42 18.67
N TRP A 207 0.17 -2.45 17.85
CA TRP A 207 0.97 -3.61 18.26
C TRP A 207 2.45 -3.30 18.49
N ASP A 208 3.03 -2.36 17.75
CA ASP A 208 4.42 -1.96 17.93
C ASP A 208 4.64 -1.21 19.26
N ASN A 209 3.63 -0.47 19.72
CA ASN A 209 3.68 0.30 20.97
C ASN A 209 3.10 -0.44 22.19
N ALA A 210 2.62 -1.67 22.04
CA ALA A 210 2.02 -2.48 23.11
C ALA A 210 3.05 -3.42 23.74
#